data_AF-A0A821XHZ3-F1
#
_entry.id   AF-A0A821XHZ3-F1
#
_cell.length_a   1.000
_cell.length_b   1.000
_cell.length_c   1.000
_cell.angle_alpha   90.00
_cell.angle_beta   90.00
_cell.angle_gamma   90.00
#
_symmetry.space_group_name_H-M   'P 1'
#
loop_
_entity.id
_entity.type
_entity.pdbx_description
1 polymer ?
#
loop_
_entity_poly.entity_id
_entity_poly.type
_entity_poly.pdbx_seq_one_letter_code
_entity_poly.pdbx_strand_id
1 'polypeptide(L)' 'TVADILSHRSGLPLDFSPFEHYLNWTTMVNKLEQQNPLWPPGTAHGYHTVTYGWLAGELVRRVDPKGRTLGEFIRDEIAK' A
#
# COMPACT_ATOMS: atom_id res chain seq x y z
N THR A 1 -5.02 -9.35 6.88
CA THR A 1 -6.29 -8.59 6.93
C THR A 1 -6.03 -7.11 6.64
N VAL A 2 -7.07 -6.26 6.57
CA VAL A 2 -6.87 -4.78 6.52
C VAL A 2 -6.08 -4.29 7.73
N ALA A 3 -6.39 -4.80 8.93
CA ALA A 3 -5.65 -4.45 10.14
C ALA A 3 -4.16 -4.81 10.04
N ASP A 4 -3.81 -5.97 9.49
CA ASP A 4 -2.40 -6.36 9.32
C ASP A 4 -1.65 -5.47 8.32
N ILE A 5 -2.32 -5.01 7.25
CA ILE A 5 -1.73 -4.07 6.29
C ILE A 5 -1.43 -2.73 6.97
N LEU A 6 -2.41 -2.17 7.67
CA LEU A 6 -2.32 -0.84 8.30
C LEU A 6 -1.46 -0.83 9.57
N SER A 7 -1.05 -2.00 10.09
CA SER A 7 -0.20 -2.13 11.27
C SER A 7 1.18 -2.72 10.98
N HIS A 8 1.63 -2.70 9.72
CA HIS A 8 2.95 -3.19 9.31
C HIS A 8 3.20 -4.69 9.56
N ARG A 9 2.14 -5.50 9.51
CA ARG A 9 2.17 -6.95 9.74
C ARG A 9 1.92 -7.78 8.48
N SER A 10 1.74 -7.14 7.32
CA SER A 10 1.51 -7.82 6.03
C SER A 10 2.74 -8.49 5.42
N GLY A 11 3.95 -8.27 5.95
CA GLY A 11 5.16 -8.91 5.45
C GLY A 11 5.71 -8.36 4.14
N LEU A 12 5.31 -7.16 3.72
CA LEU A 12 5.74 -6.55 2.46
C LEU A 12 6.54 -5.24 2.69
N PRO A 13 7.54 -5.18 3.58
CA PRO A 13 8.13 -3.90 3.98
C PRO A 13 8.98 -3.21 2.91
N LEU A 14 9.49 -3.98 1.94
CA LEU A 14 10.55 -3.59 1.02
C LEU A 14 10.17 -3.97 -0.42
N ASP A 15 10.64 -3.16 -1.36
CA ASP A 15 10.72 -3.45 -2.78
C ASP A 15 12.09 -2.97 -3.29
N PHE A 16 12.62 -3.63 -4.32
CA PHE A 16 13.93 -3.34 -4.90
C PHE A 16 13.83 -3.11 -6.43
N SER A 17 12.68 -2.59 -6.88
CA SER A 17 12.49 -2.23 -8.29
C SER A 17 13.42 -1.08 -8.73
N PRO A 18 13.65 -0.95 -10.04
CA PRO A 18 14.20 0.27 -10.61
C PRO A 18 13.39 1.50 -10.19
N PHE A 19 14.06 2.66 -10.05
CA PHE A 19 13.45 3.85 -9.49
C PHE A 19 12.18 4.30 -10.24
N GLU A 20 12.20 4.13 -11.55
CA GLU A 20 11.12 4.50 -12.47
C GLU A 20 9.82 3.78 -12.14
N HIS A 21 9.88 2.59 -11.54
CA HIS A 21 8.71 1.85 -11.12
C HIS A 21 7.97 2.56 -9.98
N TYR A 22 8.69 3.14 -9.01
CA TYR A 22 8.07 3.87 -7.90
C TYR A 22 7.31 5.11 -8.39
N LEU A 23 7.61 5.62 -9.58
CA LEU A 23 6.88 6.73 -10.18
C LEU A 23 5.55 6.32 -10.83
N ASN A 24 5.29 5.01 -10.97
CA ASN A 24 4.08 4.47 -11.58
C ASN A 24 3.26 3.66 -10.57
N TRP A 25 2.11 4.21 -10.18
CA TRP A 25 1.21 3.58 -9.19
C TRP A 25 0.79 2.16 -9.57
N THR A 26 0.31 1.99 -10.81
CA THR A 26 -0.18 0.70 -11.32
C THR A 26 0.93 -0.35 -11.32
N THR A 27 2.14 0.03 -11.74
CA THR A 27 3.29 -0.87 -11.71
C THR A 27 3.60 -1.33 -10.28
N MET A 28 3.64 -0.41 -9.31
CA MET A 28 3.93 -0.77 -7.92
C MET A 28 2.85 -1.67 -7.31
N VAL A 29 1.57 -1.33 -7.50
CA VAL A 29 0.46 -2.16 -7.00
C VAL A 29 0.53 -3.57 -7.57
N ASN A 30 0.70 -3.72 -8.89
CA ASN A 30 0.79 -5.03 -9.52
C ASN A 30 1.98 -5.84 -9.00
N LYS A 31 3.12 -5.20 -8.69
CA LYS A 31 4.27 -5.88 -8.11
C LYS A 31 4.00 -6.34 -6.68
N LEU A 32 3.41 -5.47 -5.85
CA LEU A 32 3.07 -5.80 -4.46
C LEU A 32 2.03 -6.93 -4.36
N GLU A 33 1.08 -7.00 -5.28
CA GLU A 33 0.11 -8.10 -5.34
C GLU A 33 0.75 -9.46 -5.64
N GLN A 34 1.86 -9.48 -6.39
CA GLN A 34 2.58 -10.70 -6.76
C GLN A 34 3.74 -11.02 -5.81
N GLN A 35 4.08 -10.11 -4.90
CA GLN A 35 5.20 -10.27 -4.00
C GLN A 35 4.86 -11.25 -2.88
N ASN A 36 5.74 -12.23 -2.66
CA ASN A 36 5.66 -13.09 -1.48
C ASN A 36 6.00 -12.28 -0.22
N PRO A 37 5.17 -12.35 0.84
CA PRO A 37 5.52 -11.78 2.13
C PRO A 37 6.82 -12.37 2.69
N LEU A 38 7.69 -11.53 3.26
CA LEU A 38 8.91 -11.96 3.94
C LEU A 38 8.63 -12.80 5.20
N TRP A 39 7.43 -12.65 5.77
CA TRP A 39 6.91 -13.46 6.85
C TRP A 39 5.39 -13.66 6.67
N PRO A 40 4.79 -14.72 7.21
CA PRO A 40 3.35 -14.92 7.13
C PRO A 40 2.58 -13.72 7.74
N PRO A 41 1.58 -13.16 7.04
CA PRO A 41 0.85 -12.00 7.53
C PRO A 41 0.31 -12.22 8.95
N GLY A 42 0.47 -11.21 9.81
CA GLY A 42 -0.02 -11.27 11.18
C GLY A 42 0.85 -12.10 12.13
N THR A 43 2.01 -12.61 11.73
CA THR A 43 2.93 -13.34 12.63
C THR A 43 4.10 -12.50 13.13
N ALA A 44 4.46 -11.43 12.42
CA ALA A 44 5.52 -10.48 12.81
C ALA A 44 5.16 -9.04 12.41
N HIS A 45 5.96 -8.08 12.90
CA HIS A 45 5.86 -6.66 12.58
C HIS A 45 7.19 -6.17 11.99
N GLY A 46 7.12 -5.39 10.92
CA GLY A 46 8.27 -4.70 10.36
C GLY A 46 7.83 -3.50 9.54
N TYR A 47 8.37 -2.33 9.87
CA TYR A 47 7.93 -1.06 9.29
C TYR A 47 8.05 -1.07 7.76
N HIS A 48 6.96 -0.74 7.07
CA HIS A 48 6.88 -0.74 5.61
C HIS A 48 7.38 0.61 5.07
N THR A 49 8.70 0.83 5.15
CA THR A 49 9.36 2.10 4.84
C THR A 49 9.09 2.58 3.42
N VAL A 50 8.98 1.65 2.47
CA VAL A 50 8.78 1.96 1.06
C VAL A 50 7.31 1.75 0.68
N THR A 51 6.77 0.57 0.98
CA THR A 51 5.56 0.06 0.33
C THR A 51 4.25 0.56 0.94
N TYR A 52 4.28 1.14 2.14
CA TYR A 52 3.07 1.48 2.90
C TYR A 52 2.10 2.40 2.14
N GLY A 53 2.64 3.41 1.44
CA GLY A 53 1.83 4.38 0.70
C GLY A 53 0.95 3.72 -0.36
N TRP A 54 1.50 2.76 -1.13
CA TRP A 54 0.73 2.00 -2.12
C TRP A 54 -0.26 1.05 -1.46
N LEU A 55 0.15 0.31 -0.42
CA LEU A 55 -0.74 -0.64 0.26
C LEU A 55 -1.97 0.05 0.87
N ALA A 56 -1.77 1.14 1.62
CA ALA A 56 -2.85 1.89 2.24
C ALA A 56 -3.66 2.68 1.20
N GLY A 57 -2.99 3.34 0.25
CA GLY A 57 -3.67 4.14 -0.76
C GLY A 57 -4.49 3.32 -1.75
N GLU A 58 -4.01 2.13 -2.13
CA GLU A 58 -4.73 1.25 -3.05
C GLU A 58 -5.96 0.63 -2.38
N LEU A 59 -5.88 0.36 -1.07
CA LEU A 59 -7.04 -0.05 -0.29
C LEU A 59 -8.13 1.03 -0.34
N VAL A 60 -7.78 2.29 -0.08
CA VAL A 60 -8.72 3.42 -0.18
C VAL A 60 -9.30 3.53 -1.60
N ARG A 61 -8.44 3.51 -2.62
CA ARG A 61 -8.86 3.63 -4.02
C ARG A 61 -9.85 2.54 -4.45
N ARG A 62 -9.69 1.31 -3.94
CA ARG A 62 -10.59 0.17 -4.24
C ARG A 62 -11.94 0.24 -3.55
N VAL A 63 -12.00 0.83 -2.35
CA VAL A 63 -13.25 0.88 -1.55
C VAL A 63 -14.00 2.21 -1.70
N ASP A 64 -13.33 3.28 -2.10
CA ASP A 64 -13.96 4.57 -2.36
C ASP A 64 -14.94 4.45 -3.55
N PRO A 65 -16.23 4.78 -3.39
CA PRO A 65 -17.23 4.63 -4.46
C PRO A 65 -16.92 5.46 -5.72
N LYS A 66 -16.12 6.52 -5.59
CA LYS A 66 -15.71 7.38 -6.71
C LYS A 66 -14.37 6.93 -7.32
N GLY A 67 -13.72 5.91 -6.76
CA GLY A 67 -12.43 5.40 -7.22
C GLY A 67 -11.28 6.40 -7.08
N ARG A 68 -11.41 7.38 -6.17
CA ARG A 68 -10.44 8.47 -6.00
C ARG A 68 -9.09 7.95 -5.50
N THR A 69 -8.04 8.67 -5.86
CA THR A 69 -6.70 8.51 -5.25
C THR A 69 -6.74 8.87 -3.75
N LEU A 70 -5.76 8.39 -2.98
CA LEU A 70 -5.65 8.74 -1.56
C LEU A 70 -5.56 10.26 -1.34
N GLY A 71 -4.82 10.97 -2.19
CA GLY A 71 -4.68 12.43 -2.10
C GLY A 71 -5.99 13.18 -2.37
N GLU A 72 -6.77 12.74 -3.36
CA GLU A 72 -8.12 13.27 -3.61
C GLU A 72 -9.07 13.01 -2.44
N PHE A 73 -9.07 11.79 -1.90
CA PHE A 73 -9.88 11.45 -0.73
C PHE A 73 -9.53 12.32 0.48
N ILE A 74 -8.25 12.47 0.80
CA ILE A 74 -7.80 13.30 1.93
C ILE A 74 -8.24 14.76 1.74
N ARG A 75 -8.06 15.32 0.54
CA ARG A 75 -8.47 16.69 0.22
C ARG A 75 -9.98 16.91 0.42
N ASP A 76 -10.79 15.97 -0.04
CA ASP A 76 -12.25 16.15 -0.06
C ASP A 76 -12.92 15.81 1.28
N GLU A 77 -12.39 14.84 2.03
CA GLU A 77 -13.06 14.28 3.21
C GLU A 77 -12.40 14.65 4.54
N ILE A 78 -11.11 15.03 4.55
CA ILE A 78 -10.34 15.23 5.78
C ILE A 78 -9.81 16.66 5.90
N ALA A 79 -9.15 17.18 4.87
CA ALA A 79 -8.39 18.44 4.94
C ALA A 79 -9.27 19.72 4.83
N LYS A 80 -10.54 19.62 5.18
CA LYS A 80 -11.49 20.75 5.18
C LYS A 80 -11.36 21.59 6.44
#